data_AF-A0A117S327-F1
#
_entry.id   AF-A0A117S327-F1
#
_cell.length_a   1.000
_cell.length_b   1.000
_cell.length_c   1.000
_cell.angle_alpha   90.00
_cell.angle_beta   90.00
_cell.angle_gamma   90.00
#
_symmetry.space_group_name_H-M   'P 1'
#
loop_
_entity.id
_entity.type
_entity.pdbx_description
1 polymer ?
#
loop_
_entity_poly.entity_id
_entity_poly.type
_entity_poly.pdbx_seq_one_letter_code
_entity_poly.pdbx_strand_id
1 'polypeptide(L)' 'MQRVAALEVLNVSCVTCAPIVKRALSVVPGVKQVQVKEGGATAKVRVVYDPRKVTPAALAKAATNAGYPAKVVAK' A
#
# COMPACT_ATOMS: atom_id res chain seq x y z
N MET A 1 8.56 -10.92 13.52
CA MET A 1 7.14 -11.27 13.25
C MET A 1 6.68 -10.39 12.10
N GLN A 2 6.17 -10.96 11.01
CA GLN A 2 5.75 -10.19 9.84
C GLN A 2 4.23 -10.30 9.71
N ARG A 3 3.55 -9.19 9.46
CA ARG A 3 2.11 -9.15 9.18
C ARG A 3 1.87 -8.71 7.75
N VAL A 4 0.72 -9.11 7.23
CA VAL A 4 0.26 -8.71 5.90
C VAL A 4 -0.97 -7.83 6.08
N ALA A 5 -0.96 -6.65 5.46
CA ALA A 5 -2.14 -5.82 5.32
C ALA A 5 -2.55 -5.76 3.86
N ALA A 6 -3.86 -5.81 3.63
CA ALA A 6 -4.43 -5.48 2.34
C ALA A 6 -4.89 -4.01 2.39
N LEU A 7 -4.42 -3.22 1.43
CA LEU A 7 -4.85 -1.87 1.17
C LEU A 7 -5.54 -1.84 -0.20
N GLU A 8 -6.64 -1.10 -0.31
CA GLU A 8 -7.24 -0.73 -1.58
C GLU A 8 -6.85 0.70 -1.91
N VAL A 9 -6.21 0.87 -3.06
CA VAL A 9 -5.80 2.18 -3.57
C VAL A 9 -6.78 2.57 -4.66
N LEU A 10 -7.37 3.75 -4.47
CA LEU A 10 -8.28 4.41 -5.41
C LEU A 10 -7.45 5.34 -6.30
N ASN A 11 -7.98 5.75 -7.46
CA ASN A 11 -7.27 6.55 -8.46
C ASN A 11 -6.09 5.85 -9.15
N VAL A 12 -6.09 4.51 -9.22
CA VAL A 12 -5.18 3.77 -10.11
C VAL A 12 -5.87 3.59 -11.47
N SER A 13 -6.16 4.71 -12.12
CA SER A 13 -6.75 4.76 -13.46
C SER A 13 -5.70 4.81 -14.58
N CYS A 14 -4.41 4.75 -14.22
CA CYS A 14 -3.31 4.85 -15.17
C CYS A 14 -2.30 3.72 -14.94
N VAL A 15 -1.86 3.09 -16.04
CA VAL A 15 -0.90 1.97 -16.07
C VAL A 15 0.44 2.32 -15.39
N THR A 16 0.76 3.61 -15.27
CA THR A 16 1.95 4.11 -14.58
C THR A 16 1.77 4.29 -13.07
N CYS A 17 0.55 4.28 -12.53
CA CYS A 17 0.30 4.55 -11.11
C CYS A 17 0.71 3.38 -10.18
N ALA A 18 0.50 2.11 -10.57
CA ALA A 18 0.86 0.98 -9.72
C ALA A 18 2.34 0.88 -9.33
N PRO A 19 3.32 1.03 -10.25
CA PRO A 19 4.72 1.01 -9.86
C PRO A 19 5.10 2.19 -8.95
N ILE A 20 4.44 3.34 -9.10
CA ILE A 20 4.65 4.52 -8.22
C ILE A 20 4.15 4.22 -6.81
N VAL A 21 2.93 3.71 -6.67
CA VAL A 21 2.34 3.29 -5.40
C VAL A 21 3.22 2.24 -4.71
N LYS A 22 3.70 1.25 -5.47
CA LYS A 22 4.60 0.22 -4.95
C LYS A 22 5.88 0.83 -4.38
N ARG A 23 6.51 1.77 -5.10
CA ARG A 23 7.71 2.48 -4.64
C ARG A 23 7.42 3.30 -3.38
N ALA A 24 6.33 4.08 -3.37
CA ALA A 24 5.93 4.91 -2.25
C ALA A 24 5.70 4.09 -0.96
N LEU A 25 5.13 2.89 -1.08
CA LEU A 25 4.98 1.98 0.05
C LEU A 25 6.29 1.27 0.42
N SER A 26 7.14 0.95 -0.55
CA SER A 26 8.41 0.28 -0.31
C SER A 26 9.45 1.15 0.39
N VAL A 27 9.34 2.48 0.31
CA VAL A 27 10.21 3.42 1.06
C VAL A 27 9.78 3.58 2.52
N VAL A 28 8.61 3.08 2.91
CA VAL A 28 8.13 3.19 4.30
C VAL A 28 8.98 2.28 5.20
N PRO A 29 9.63 2.83 6.25
CA PRO A 29 10.42 2.04 7.17
C PRO A 29 9.54 1.03 7.92
N GLY A 30 9.88 -0.25 7.81
CA GLY A 30 9.10 -1.36 8.37
C GLY A 30 8.34 -2.18 7.33
N VAL A 31 8.30 -1.74 6.07
CA VAL A 31 7.80 -2.55 4.96
C VAL A 31 8.88 -3.53 4.52
N LYS A 32 8.50 -4.81 4.43
CA LYS A 32 9.32 -5.92 3.97
C LYS A 32 9.07 -6.23 2.50
N GLN A 33 7.80 -6.17 2.08
CA GLN A 33 7.41 -6.55 0.74
C GLN A 33 6.12 -5.84 0.33
N VAL A 34 5.99 -5.50 -0.94
CA VAL A 34 4.78 -4.89 -1.50
C VAL A 34 4.39 -5.64 -2.77
N GLN A 35 3.15 -6.12 -2.81
CA GLN A 35 2.48 -6.71 -3.97
C GLN A 35 1.33 -5.81 -4.36
N VAL A 36 1.28 -5.39 -5.61
CA VAL A 36 0.17 -4.62 -6.18
C VAL A 36 -0.55 -5.52 -7.17
N LYS A 37 -1.87 -5.62 -7.03
CA LYS A 37 -2.78 -6.28 -7.97
C LYS A 37 -3.75 -5.24 -8.50
N GLU A 38 -3.60 -4.87 -9.75
CA GLU A 38 -4.49 -3.94 -10.44
C GLU A 38 -5.68 -4.72 -11.01
N GLY A 39 -6.88 -4.14 -10.90
CA GLY A 39 -8.14 -4.76 -11.35
C GLY A 39 -8.99 -3.79 -12.15
N GLY A 40 -8.38 -2.94 -12.97
CA GLY A 40 -9.07 -1.88 -13.73
C GLY A 40 -9.00 -0.55 -13.00
N ALA A 41 -10.13 -0.05 -12.48
CA ALA A 41 -10.22 1.28 -11.85
C ALA A 41 -9.68 1.33 -10.40
N THR A 42 -9.41 0.19 -9.78
CA THR A 42 -8.87 0.08 -8.42
C THR A 42 -7.70 -0.90 -8.38
N ALA A 43 -6.80 -0.70 -7.41
CA ALA A 43 -5.70 -1.60 -7.15
C ALA A 43 -5.74 -2.13 -5.71
N LYS A 44 -5.65 -3.45 -5.57
CA LYS A 44 -5.46 -4.14 -4.30
C LYS A 44 -3.97 -4.30 -4.02
N VAL A 45 -3.49 -3.68 -2.96
CA VAL A 45 -2.10 -3.71 -2.54
C VAL A 45 -1.95 -4.57 -1.29
N ARG A 46 -1.17 -5.64 -1.37
CA ARG A 46 -0.73 -6.42 -0.22
C ARG A 46 0.64 -5.91 0.24
N VAL A 47 0.71 -5.44 1.47
CA VAL A 47 1.97 -5.00 2.09
C VAL A 47 2.31 -5.96 3.22
N VAL A 48 3.51 -6.54 3.15
CA VAL A 48 4.14 -7.26 4.25
C VAL A 48 4.94 -6.25 5.06
N TYR A 49 4.62 -6.10 6.34
CA TYR A 49 5.24 -5.13 7.22
C TYR A 49 5.48 -5.72 8.61
N ASP A 50 6.37 -5.08 9.36
CA ASP A 50 6.58 -5.41 10.77
C ASP A 50 5.62 -4.58 11.65
N PRO A 51 4.63 -5.20 12.32
CA PRO A 51 3.68 -4.48 13.18
C PRO A 51 4.32 -3.83 14.40
N ARG A 52 5.59 -4.16 14.72
CA ARG A 52 6.36 -3.48 15.77
C ARG A 52 6.99 -2.18 15.28
N LYS A 53 7.16 -2.01 13.96
CA LYS A 53 7.78 -0.81 13.36
C LYS A 53 6.76 0.11 12.70
N VAL A 54 5.72 -0.44 12.09
CA VAL A 54 4.72 0.34 11.35
C VAL A 54 3.33 -0.30 11.50
N THR A 55 2.30 0.54 11.49
CA THR A 55 0.90 0.09 11.55
C THR A 55 0.24 0.20 10.18
N PRO A 56 -0.81 -0.60 9.90
CA PRO A 56 -1.52 -0.51 8.62
C PRO A 56 -2.18 0.86 8.42
N ALA A 57 -2.60 1.53 9.50
CA ALA A 57 -3.08 2.90 9.45
C ALA A 57 -1.98 3.89 9.02
N ALA A 58 -0.74 3.73 9.52
CA ALA A 58 0.39 4.54 9.09
C ALA A 58 0.75 4.30 7.61
N LEU A 59 0.66 3.04 7.15
CA LEU A 59 0.85 2.71 5.72
C LEU A 59 -0.18 3.38 4.82
N ALA A 60 -1.47 3.35 5.21
CA ALA A 60 -2.53 4.04 4.48
C ALA A 60 -2.31 5.57 4.47
N LYS A 61 -1.88 6.13 5.60
CA LYS A 61 -1.55 7.55 5.71
C LYS A 61 -0.36 7.92 4.82
N ALA A 62 0.70 7.11 4.80
CA ALA A 62 1.88 7.32 3.95
C ALA A 62 1.53 7.29 2.46
N ALA A 63 0.72 6.30 2.03
CA ALA A 63 0.23 6.24 0.66
C ALA A 63 -0.63 7.47 0.30
N THR A 64 -1.53 7.87 1.21
CA THR A 64 -2.37 9.07 1.01
C THR A 64 -1.53 10.33 0.92
N ASN A 65 -0.48 10.46 1.74
CA ASN A 65 0.45 11.58 1.72
C ASN A 65 1.29 11.63 0.44
N ALA A 66 1.49 10.48 -0.22
CA ALA A 66 2.10 10.39 -1.54
C ALA A 66 1.14 10.74 -2.69
N GLY A 67 -0.10 11.16 -2.40
CA GLY A 67 -1.12 11.51 -3.39
C GLY A 67 -1.99 10.34 -3.84
N TYR A 68 -1.82 9.16 -3.23
CA TYR A 68 -2.58 7.95 -3.57
C TYR A 68 -3.51 7.57 -2.41
N PRO A 69 -4.79 7.97 -2.44
CA PRO A 69 -5.73 7.63 -1.40
C PRO A 69 -5.84 6.11 -1.26
N ALA A 70 -5.36 5.60 -0.13
CA ALA A 70 -5.33 4.18 0.20
C ALA A 70 -6.17 3.90 1.43
N LYS A 71 -7.03 2.88 1.37
CA LYS A 71 -7.82 2.38 2.49
C LYS A 71 -7.33 1.01 2.91
N VAL A 72 -7.15 0.79 4.21
CA VAL A 72 -6.92 -0.55 4.74
C VAL A 72 -8.22 -1.34 4.65
N VAL A 73 -8.18 -2.50 4.00
CA VAL A 73 -9.37 -3.36 3.78
C VAL A 73 -9.27 -4.73 4.46
N ALA A 74 -8.15 -5.07 5.08
CA ALA A 74 -8.05 -6.26 5.94
C ALA A 74 -7.22 -6.00 7.19
N LYS A 75 -7.72 -6.50 8.32
CA LYS A 75 -7.15 -6.41 9.68
C LYS A 75 -6.38 -7.68 10.03
#